data_AF-A0A1Q3RGJ5-F1
#
_entry.id   AF-A0A1Q3RGJ5-F1
#
_cell.length_a   1.000
_cell.length_b   1.000
_cell.length_c   1.000
_cell.angle_alpha   90.00
_cell.angle_beta   90.00
_cell.angle_gamma   90.00
#
_symmetry.space_group_name_H-M   'P 1'
#
loop_
_entity.id
_entity.type
_entity.pdbx_description
1 polymer ?
#
loop_
_entity_poly.entity_id
_entity_poly.type
_entity_poly.pdbx_seq_one_letter_code
_entity_poly.pdbx_strand_id
1 'polypeptide(L)'
;MRKLLSLLLVLLMVSSLFIGCGKNEEPAVETTAEETTAADTTAADTTTAGGDLADGIYFATQPTFDAESGWKTVVTIEVAGGKIVSADWNGASVTAGKDKKTTSADGEYNMVTFGKAQSEWHEQAALAEQYLIDNQSFDGLNYSDAEGHTDSITGVSIHVSDFVDLTAEALAAGPVGSGPYVDGTFYAEDADYGDSGWKENASFTVINGFIVAANWNGTSKDTDKDKKTASIDGDYGMVSIGKASSEWHEQAAMVENFLVDTQSLDEITLTDADGHTDAVTGVSIKVGNFIELAKKALKLK
;
A
#
# COMPACT_ATOMS: atom_id res chain seq x y z
N MET A 1 -17.11 -29.39 36.63
CA MET A 1 -18.47 -29.97 36.58
C MET A 1 -18.94 -29.95 35.14
N ARG A 2 -19.11 -31.12 34.52
CA ARG A 2 -19.64 -31.28 33.15
C ARG A 2 -21.17 -31.31 33.19
N LYS A 3 -21.84 -30.64 32.26
CA LYS A 3 -23.19 -31.03 31.84
C LYS A 3 -23.29 -30.97 30.31
N LEU A 4 -23.44 -32.16 29.75
CA LEU A 4 -23.92 -32.50 28.42
C LEU A 4 -25.45 -32.72 28.47
N LEU A 5 -26.04 -32.90 27.28
CA LEU A 5 -27.42 -33.29 26.91
C LEU A 5 -28.39 -32.11 26.70
N SER A 6 -29.29 -32.11 25.72
CA SER A 6 -29.52 -32.95 24.53
C SER A 6 -30.65 -32.35 23.69
N LEU A 7 -30.50 -32.51 22.38
CA LEU A 7 -31.46 -32.67 21.28
C LEU A 7 -32.92 -33.11 21.59
N LEU A 8 -33.92 -32.50 20.92
CA LEU A 8 -35.16 -33.09 20.31
C LEU A 8 -36.01 -31.94 19.68
N LEU A 9 -36.17 -31.76 18.36
CA LEU A 9 -37.02 -32.44 17.35
C LEU A 9 -38.54 -32.55 17.70
N VAL A 10 -39.41 -31.91 16.88
CA VAL A 10 -40.83 -32.21 16.46
C VAL A 10 -41.39 -30.90 15.82
N LEU A 11 -41.58 -30.73 14.50
CA LEU A 11 -42.55 -31.28 13.51
C LEU A 11 -43.99 -30.70 13.59
N LEU A 12 -44.53 -30.37 12.39
CA LEU A 12 -45.91 -30.00 11.96
C LEU A 12 -46.33 -28.52 12.04
N MET A 13 -47.15 -27.95 11.15
CA MET A 13 -47.54 -28.13 9.72
C MET A 13 -48.66 -27.08 9.45
N VAL A 14 -48.72 -26.55 8.21
CA VAL A 14 -49.95 -26.23 7.44
C VAL A 14 -50.77 -24.95 7.75
N SER A 15 -50.61 -23.99 6.81
CA SER A 15 -51.63 -23.28 6.01
C SER A 15 -52.59 -22.24 6.60
N SER A 16 -52.61 -21.05 5.97
CA SER A 16 -53.84 -20.46 5.41
C SER A 16 -53.53 -19.38 4.37
N LEU A 17 -54.13 -19.55 3.19
CA LEU A 17 -54.26 -18.55 2.13
C LEU A 17 -55.29 -17.50 2.53
N PHE A 18 -55.03 -16.22 2.24
CA PHE A 18 -56.08 -15.27 1.88
C PHE A 18 -55.63 -14.33 0.76
N ILE A 19 -56.50 -14.28 -0.25
CA ILE A 19 -56.47 -13.47 -1.47
C ILE A 19 -56.87 -12.03 -1.13
N GLY A 20 -56.15 -11.05 -1.67
CA GLY A 20 -56.56 -9.64 -1.68
C GLY A 20 -56.14 -8.98 -2.99
N CYS A 21 -57.11 -8.77 -3.89
CA CYS A 21 -56.96 -8.09 -5.18
C CYS A 21 -56.74 -6.58 -5.01
N GLY A 22 -55.85 -6.01 -5.82
CA GLY A 22 -55.73 -4.56 -6.04
C GLY A 22 -54.91 -4.30 -7.30
N LYS A 23 -55.58 -3.89 -8.36
CA LYS A 23 -55.13 -3.75 -9.76
C LYS A 23 -54.45 -2.39 -9.98
N ASN A 24 -53.24 -2.34 -10.56
CA ASN A 24 -52.96 -1.61 -11.82
C ASN A 24 -51.49 -1.71 -12.28
N GLU A 25 -51.36 -1.85 -13.60
CA GLU A 25 -50.27 -1.41 -14.50
C GLU A 25 -48.96 -2.22 -14.64
N GLU A 26 -48.98 -3.00 -15.75
CA GLU A 26 -47.99 -3.21 -16.83
C GLU A 26 -46.57 -3.77 -16.53
N PRO A 27 -46.12 -4.82 -17.27
CA PRO A 27 -44.95 -5.60 -16.91
C PRO A 27 -43.65 -4.97 -17.40
N ALA A 28 -42.65 -4.94 -16.51
CA ALA A 28 -41.26 -4.78 -16.90
C ALA A 28 -40.78 -6.04 -17.63
N VAL A 29 -40.12 -5.83 -18.75
CA VAL A 29 -39.40 -6.83 -19.54
C VAL A 29 -38.21 -7.33 -18.73
N GLU A 30 -38.06 -8.65 -18.66
CA GLU A 30 -36.92 -9.36 -18.10
C GLU A 30 -35.62 -8.98 -18.83
N THR A 31 -34.53 -8.82 -18.09
CA THR A 31 -33.19 -9.08 -18.65
C THR A 31 -32.38 -9.82 -17.60
N THR A 32 -32.16 -11.09 -17.90
CA THR A 32 -31.22 -12.02 -17.28
C THR A 32 -29.87 -11.33 -17.06
N ALA A 33 -29.46 -11.17 -15.80
CA ALA A 33 -28.09 -10.81 -15.46
C ALA A 33 -27.27 -12.10 -15.50
N GLU A 34 -26.40 -12.18 -16.51
CA GLU A 34 -25.33 -13.17 -16.60
C GLU A 34 -24.40 -13.08 -15.40
N GLU A 35 -24.08 -14.27 -14.92
CA GLU A 35 -23.00 -14.67 -14.03
C GLU A 35 -21.70 -13.94 -14.37
N THR A 36 -21.21 -13.08 -13.47
CA THR A 36 -19.81 -12.63 -13.50
C THR A 36 -19.05 -13.48 -12.49
N THR A 37 -18.54 -14.58 -13.01
CA THR A 37 -17.56 -15.46 -12.37
C THR A 37 -16.35 -14.63 -11.97
N ALA A 38 -15.87 -14.89 -10.75
CA ALA A 38 -14.63 -14.34 -10.22
C ALA A 38 -13.51 -14.47 -11.24
N ALA A 39 -12.78 -13.38 -11.45
CA ALA A 39 -11.57 -13.35 -12.26
C ALA A 39 -10.59 -14.38 -11.69
N ASP A 40 -10.42 -15.44 -12.48
CA ASP A 40 -9.34 -16.41 -12.35
C ASP A 40 -8.03 -15.62 -12.44
N THR A 41 -7.23 -15.64 -11.36
CA THR A 41 -5.85 -15.15 -11.37
C THR A 41 -5.09 -16.02 -12.35
N THR A 42 -5.13 -15.59 -13.61
CA THR A 42 -4.29 -16.12 -14.66
C THR A 42 -2.88 -15.79 -14.24
N ALA A 43 -2.11 -16.82 -13.88
CA ALA A 43 -0.67 -16.72 -13.71
C ALA A 43 -0.12 -15.91 -14.88
N ALA A 44 0.51 -14.78 -14.56
CA ALA A 44 1.20 -13.98 -15.56
C ALA A 44 2.13 -14.93 -16.33
N ASP A 45 1.90 -14.98 -17.63
CA ASP A 45 2.73 -15.72 -18.57
C ASP A 45 4.16 -15.22 -18.36
N THR A 46 5.00 -16.07 -17.78
CA THR A 46 6.42 -15.83 -17.50
C THR A 46 7.11 -15.94 -18.85
N THR A 47 6.92 -14.92 -19.69
CA THR A 47 7.44 -14.90 -21.05
C THR A 47 8.42 -13.75 -21.24
N THR A 48 9.69 -14.15 -21.15
CA THR A 48 10.82 -13.72 -22.00
C THR A 48 11.53 -12.42 -21.62
N ALA A 49 12.49 -12.52 -20.70
CA ALA A 49 13.70 -11.69 -20.76
C ALA A 49 14.66 -12.29 -21.81
N GLY A 50 14.31 -12.12 -23.09
CA GLY A 50 15.04 -12.69 -24.23
C GLY A 50 15.02 -11.82 -25.48
N GLY A 51 14.59 -10.57 -25.36
CA GLY A 51 14.81 -9.50 -26.35
C GLY A 51 15.70 -8.42 -25.75
N ASP A 52 16.40 -7.65 -26.59
CA ASP A 52 17.18 -6.49 -26.15
C ASP A 52 16.24 -5.50 -25.43
N LEU A 53 16.26 -5.50 -24.10
CA LEU A 53 15.48 -4.56 -23.28
C LEU A 53 15.88 -3.13 -23.65
N ALA A 54 14.94 -2.19 -23.61
CA ALA A 54 15.28 -0.79 -23.84
C ALA A 54 16.17 -0.29 -22.69
N ASP A 55 17.24 0.41 -23.00
CA ASP A 55 18.08 1.01 -21.97
C ASP A 55 17.28 2.04 -21.16
N GLY A 56 17.48 2.04 -19.83
CA GLY A 56 16.82 2.97 -18.93
C GLY A 56 16.54 2.38 -17.55
N ILE A 57 15.84 3.18 -16.74
CA ILE A 57 15.39 2.81 -15.39
C ILE A 57 13.93 2.37 -15.45
N TYR A 58 13.67 1.19 -14.93
CA TYR A 58 12.35 0.59 -14.78
C TYR A 58 11.98 0.60 -13.30
N PHE A 59 10.71 0.80 -13.00
CA PHE A 59 10.24 0.97 -11.62
C PHE A 59 8.82 0.44 -11.46
N ALA A 60 8.57 -0.35 -10.42
CA ALA A 60 7.24 -0.80 -10.05
C ALA A 60 7.11 -0.88 -8.53
N THR A 61 5.91 -0.62 -8.02
CA THR A 61 5.58 -0.66 -6.59
C THR A 61 4.37 -1.55 -6.38
N GLN A 62 4.35 -2.31 -5.29
CA GLN A 62 3.11 -2.95 -4.86
C GLN A 62 1.98 -1.92 -4.71
N PRO A 63 0.75 -2.22 -5.16
CA PRO A 63 -0.34 -1.25 -5.17
C PRO A 63 -0.87 -0.93 -3.78
N THR A 64 -0.68 -1.83 -2.81
CA THR A 64 -1.18 -1.69 -1.44
C THR A 64 -0.12 -2.08 -0.43
N PHE A 65 -0.19 -1.51 0.77
CA PHE A 65 0.56 -1.99 1.92
C PHE A 65 0.01 -3.33 2.38
N ASP A 66 0.90 -4.25 2.72
CA ASP A 66 0.53 -5.49 3.39
C ASP A 66 -0.13 -5.17 4.75
N ALA A 67 -1.29 -5.77 5.00
CA ALA A 67 -2.12 -5.41 6.15
C ALA A 67 -1.51 -5.86 7.48
N GLU A 68 -0.66 -6.90 7.47
CA GLU A 68 -0.04 -7.44 8.68
C GLU A 68 1.25 -6.71 9.04
N SER A 69 2.13 -6.52 8.06
CA SER A 69 3.44 -5.90 8.26
C SER A 69 3.42 -4.38 8.12
N GLY A 70 2.44 -3.83 7.39
CA GLY A 70 2.39 -2.41 7.03
C GLY A 70 3.43 -2.01 5.98
N TRP A 71 4.14 -2.96 5.36
CA TRP A 71 5.13 -2.68 4.31
C TRP A 71 4.55 -2.95 2.93
N LYS A 72 5.02 -2.18 1.94
CA LYS A 72 4.93 -2.54 0.54
C LYS A 72 6.32 -2.56 -0.07
N THR A 73 6.54 -3.42 -1.05
CA THR A 73 7.81 -3.52 -1.76
C THR A 73 7.80 -2.71 -3.05
N VAL A 74 9.00 -2.39 -3.52
CA VAL A 74 9.28 -1.64 -4.74
C VAL A 74 10.49 -2.26 -5.42
N VAL A 75 10.52 -2.22 -6.75
CA VAL A 75 11.66 -2.66 -7.54
C VAL A 75 12.12 -1.52 -8.44
N THR A 76 13.43 -1.28 -8.46
CA THR A 76 14.11 -0.43 -9.46
C THR A 76 15.08 -1.30 -10.25
N ILE A 77 14.93 -1.37 -11.57
CA ILE A 77 15.85 -2.10 -12.46
C ILE A 77 16.53 -1.11 -13.40
N GLU A 78 17.86 -1.22 -13.55
CA GLU A 78 18.59 -0.50 -14.59
C GLU A 78 18.94 -1.47 -15.72
N VAL A 79 18.57 -1.08 -16.95
CA VAL A 79 18.99 -1.76 -18.17
C VAL A 79 20.00 -0.90 -18.93
N ALA A 80 21.13 -1.48 -19.30
CA ALA A 80 22.14 -0.85 -20.14
C ALA A 80 22.71 -1.85 -21.14
N GLY A 81 22.77 -1.45 -22.41
CA GLY A 81 23.16 -2.33 -23.51
C GLY A 81 22.23 -3.54 -23.65
N GLY A 82 20.94 -3.37 -23.41
CA GLY A 82 19.93 -4.45 -23.50
C GLY A 82 19.97 -5.48 -22.39
N LYS A 83 20.73 -5.24 -21.31
CA LYS A 83 20.92 -6.15 -20.18
C LYS A 83 20.57 -5.48 -18.86
N ILE A 84 20.01 -6.25 -17.93
CA ILE A 84 19.85 -5.84 -16.54
C ILE A 84 21.24 -5.70 -15.91
N VAL A 85 21.61 -4.50 -15.52
CA VAL A 85 22.91 -4.18 -14.90
C VAL A 85 22.78 -3.83 -13.41
N SER A 86 21.59 -3.49 -12.96
CA SER A 86 21.26 -3.23 -11.56
C SER A 86 19.85 -3.67 -11.25
N ALA A 87 19.64 -4.16 -10.03
CA ALA A 87 18.33 -4.45 -9.46
C ALA A 87 18.34 -4.00 -7.99
N ASP A 88 17.33 -3.23 -7.60
CA ASP A 88 17.11 -2.81 -6.21
C ASP A 88 15.67 -3.18 -5.80
N TRP A 89 15.56 -4.24 -5.00
CA TRP A 89 14.34 -4.63 -4.32
C TRP A 89 14.33 -4.00 -2.93
N ASN A 90 13.41 -3.07 -2.73
CA ASN A 90 13.29 -2.30 -1.51
C ASN A 90 11.82 -2.24 -1.06
N GLY A 91 11.48 -1.37 -0.11
CA GLY A 91 10.11 -1.16 0.33
C GLY A 91 9.94 0.09 1.15
N ALA A 92 8.69 0.44 1.41
CA ALA A 92 8.31 1.54 2.29
C ALA A 92 7.23 1.07 3.27
N SER A 93 7.24 1.64 4.47
CA SER A 93 6.21 1.43 5.49
C SER A 93 5.02 2.37 5.25
N VAL A 94 3.83 1.95 5.65
CA VAL A 94 2.61 2.78 5.70
C VAL A 94 2.79 4.01 6.60
N THR A 95 3.71 3.94 7.56
CA THR A 95 4.09 5.09 8.40
C THR A 95 5.10 6.02 7.73
N ALA A 96 5.49 5.73 6.49
CA ALA A 96 6.68 6.25 5.82
C ALA A 96 7.94 6.08 6.69
N GLY A 97 8.99 6.87 6.44
CA GLY A 97 10.25 6.79 7.17
C GLY A 97 11.38 6.23 6.33
N LYS A 98 12.31 5.53 6.98
CA LYS A 98 13.39 4.80 6.29
C LYS A 98 12.79 3.75 5.38
N ASP A 99 13.41 3.56 4.22
CA ASP A 99 13.07 2.43 3.35
C ASP A 99 13.44 1.09 4.03
N LYS A 100 12.92 -0.01 3.49
CA LYS A 100 13.03 -1.33 4.10
C LYS A 100 14.47 -1.83 4.16
N LYS A 101 15.28 -1.58 3.12
CA LYS A 101 16.70 -1.95 3.12
C LYS A 101 17.46 -1.19 4.19
N THR A 102 17.30 0.13 4.26
CA THR A 102 17.95 0.96 5.29
C THR A 102 17.51 0.53 6.69
N THR A 103 16.22 0.33 6.91
CA THR A 103 15.66 -0.15 8.19
C THR A 103 16.25 -1.51 8.59
N SER A 104 16.42 -2.43 7.63
CA SER A 104 17.03 -3.74 7.88
C SER A 104 18.54 -3.65 8.13
N ALA A 105 19.26 -2.83 7.37
CA ALA A 105 20.71 -2.62 7.54
C ALA A 105 21.05 -1.98 8.89
N ASP A 106 20.19 -1.09 9.38
CA ASP A 106 20.31 -0.48 10.71
C ASP A 106 19.92 -1.44 11.85
N GLY A 107 19.45 -2.65 11.54
CA GLY A 107 18.98 -3.64 12.52
C GLY A 107 17.61 -3.31 13.12
N GLU A 108 16.89 -2.34 12.57
CA GLU A 108 15.59 -1.89 13.07
C GLU A 108 14.43 -2.80 12.59
N TYR A 109 14.63 -3.57 11.52
CA TYR A 109 13.66 -4.56 11.03
C TYR A 109 13.64 -5.87 11.84
N ASN A 110 14.77 -6.21 12.48
CA ASN A 110 14.93 -7.28 13.47
C ASN A 110 14.46 -8.69 13.03
N MET A 111 14.71 -9.09 11.78
CA MET A 111 14.33 -10.44 11.33
C MET A 111 15.16 -11.55 11.95
N VAL A 112 16.45 -11.31 12.22
CA VAL A 112 17.30 -12.28 12.89
C VAL A 112 16.99 -12.30 14.39
N THR A 113 16.96 -11.13 15.01
CA THR A 113 16.79 -10.97 16.46
C THR A 113 15.45 -11.51 16.97
N PHE A 114 14.33 -11.24 16.28
CA PHE A 114 13.00 -11.66 16.72
C PHE A 114 12.35 -12.70 15.82
N GLY A 115 12.63 -12.68 14.52
CA GLY A 115 12.03 -13.60 13.53
C GLY A 115 12.74 -14.96 13.40
N LYS A 116 13.92 -15.14 14.03
CA LYS A 116 14.77 -16.35 13.90
C LYS A 116 15.20 -16.64 12.45
N ALA A 117 15.19 -15.62 11.59
CA ALA A 117 15.75 -15.73 10.25
C ALA A 117 17.26 -15.98 10.32
N GLN A 118 17.82 -16.60 9.29
CA GLN A 118 19.27 -16.85 9.22
C GLN A 118 20.08 -15.59 8.89
N SER A 119 19.46 -14.63 8.18
CA SER A 119 20.06 -13.39 7.71
C SER A 119 19.04 -12.26 7.74
N GLU A 120 19.53 -11.02 7.76
CA GLU A 120 18.65 -9.85 7.69
C GLU A 120 18.03 -9.69 6.31
N TRP A 121 16.90 -8.99 6.23
CA TRP A 121 16.12 -8.85 4.99
C TRP A 121 16.97 -8.28 3.83
N HIS A 122 17.75 -7.23 4.09
CA HIS A 122 18.58 -6.58 3.07
C HIS A 122 19.66 -7.50 2.48
N GLU A 123 20.22 -8.43 3.29
CA GLU A 123 21.20 -9.41 2.81
C GLU A 123 20.55 -10.43 1.88
N GLN A 124 19.35 -10.88 2.23
CA GLN A 124 18.60 -11.83 1.41
C GLN A 124 18.07 -11.20 0.12
N ALA A 125 17.61 -9.94 0.18
CA ALA A 125 17.19 -9.18 -0.99
C ALA A 125 18.35 -9.00 -1.99
N ALA A 126 19.56 -8.70 -1.50
CA ALA A 126 20.76 -8.60 -2.35
C ALA A 126 21.10 -9.91 -3.08
N LEU A 127 20.88 -11.06 -2.44
CA LEU A 127 21.06 -12.37 -3.09
C LEU A 127 20.03 -12.61 -4.20
N ALA A 128 18.77 -12.20 -3.98
CA ALA A 128 17.72 -12.30 -5.00
C ALA A 128 17.99 -11.35 -6.19
N GLU A 129 18.43 -10.12 -5.91
CA GLU A 129 18.85 -9.15 -6.93
C GLU A 129 20.01 -9.67 -7.78
N GLN A 130 21.03 -10.22 -7.13
CA GLN A 130 22.16 -10.80 -7.85
C GLN A 130 21.74 -12.00 -8.70
N TYR A 131 20.81 -12.82 -8.24
CA TYR A 131 20.24 -13.90 -9.05
C TYR A 131 19.61 -13.37 -10.34
N LEU A 132 18.81 -12.29 -10.27
CA LEU A 132 18.22 -11.66 -11.45
C LEU A 132 19.31 -11.10 -12.38
N ILE A 133 20.32 -10.43 -11.85
CA ILE A 133 21.43 -9.87 -12.65
C ILE A 133 22.21 -10.98 -13.36
N ASP A 134 22.52 -12.09 -12.68
CA ASP A 134 23.31 -13.16 -13.26
C ASP A 134 22.54 -13.95 -14.33
N ASN A 135 21.24 -14.19 -14.09
CA ASN A 135 20.41 -15.01 -14.98
C ASN A 135 19.62 -14.20 -16.01
N GLN A 136 19.56 -12.87 -15.85
CA GLN A 136 18.78 -11.92 -16.66
C GLN A 136 17.28 -12.23 -16.72
N SER A 137 16.80 -13.21 -15.95
CA SER A 137 15.43 -13.70 -15.93
C SER A 137 15.19 -14.50 -14.65
N PHE A 138 13.92 -14.78 -14.35
CA PHE A 138 13.55 -15.77 -13.33
C PHE A 138 13.17 -17.13 -13.95
N ASP A 139 13.44 -17.33 -15.25
CA ASP A 139 13.12 -18.58 -15.93
C ASP A 139 13.87 -19.74 -15.26
N GLY A 140 13.13 -20.72 -14.75
CA GLY A 140 13.69 -21.86 -14.02
C GLY A 140 13.83 -21.64 -12.50
N LEU A 141 13.46 -20.48 -11.97
CA LEU A 141 13.20 -20.32 -10.53
C LEU A 141 11.96 -21.15 -10.17
N ASN A 142 12.12 -22.02 -9.17
CA ASN A 142 11.02 -22.83 -8.66
C ASN A 142 10.69 -22.41 -7.23
N TYR A 143 9.40 -22.16 -6.96
CA TYR A 143 8.93 -21.95 -5.60
C TYR A 143 8.85 -23.27 -4.83
N SER A 144 9.28 -23.27 -3.57
CA SER A 144 9.22 -24.43 -2.67
C SER A 144 7.88 -24.55 -1.94
N ASP A 145 7.10 -23.47 -1.89
CA ASP A 145 5.76 -23.42 -1.31
C ASP A 145 4.87 -22.35 -1.99
N ALA A 146 3.62 -22.27 -1.53
CA ALA A 146 2.61 -21.37 -2.11
C ALA A 146 2.82 -19.91 -1.69
N GLU A 147 3.56 -19.70 -0.60
CA GLU A 147 3.91 -18.38 -0.09
C GLU A 147 5.09 -17.77 -0.86
N GLY A 148 5.70 -18.48 -1.81
CA GLY A 148 6.72 -17.92 -2.71
C GLY A 148 8.15 -17.99 -2.16
N HIS A 149 8.44 -18.90 -1.24
CA HIS A 149 9.83 -19.24 -0.91
C HIS A 149 10.49 -20.01 -2.05
N THR A 150 11.83 -20.02 -2.10
CA THR A 150 12.57 -20.79 -3.11
C THR A 150 13.88 -21.33 -2.57
N ASP A 151 14.21 -22.56 -2.98
CA ASP A 151 15.54 -23.16 -2.77
C ASP A 151 16.51 -22.86 -3.94
N SER A 152 16.03 -22.15 -4.99
CA SER A 152 16.84 -21.85 -6.18
C SER A 152 17.91 -20.80 -5.91
N ILE A 153 17.76 -20.02 -4.82
CA ILE A 153 18.67 -18.95 -4.42
C ILE A 153 19.24 -19.29 -3.05
N THR A 154 20.52 -19.68 -3.01
CA THR A 154 21.16 -20.08 -1.75
C THR A 154 21.24 -18.91 -0.79
N GLY A 155 20.81 -19.11 0.45
CA GLY A 155 20.84 -18.09 1.50
C GLY A 155 19.60 -17.20 1.57
N VAL A 156 18.61 -17.43 0.71
CA VAL A 156 17.33 -16.72 0.74
C VAL A 156 16.26 -17.61 1.38
N SER A 157 15.59 -17.09 2.39
CA SER A 157 14.47 -17.71 3.10
C SER A 157 13.27 -16.77 3.24
N ILE A 158 13.27 -15.62 2.57
CA ILE A 158 12.11 -14.74 2.45
C ILE A 158 11.27 -15.12 1.24
N HIS A 159 10.01 -14.72 1.24
CA HIS A 159 9.13 -14.80 0.07
C HIS A 159 9.68 -13.90 -1.04
N VAL A 160 10.01 -14.48 -2.21
CA VAL A 160 10.56 -13.72 -3.35
C VAL A 160 9.54 -13.48 -4.46
N SER A 161 8.31 -13.99 -4.31
CA SER A 161 7.25 -13.82 -5.31
C SER A 161 7.00 -12.36 -5.66
N ASP A 162 6.93 -11.48 -4.65
CA ASP A 162 6.71 -10.05 -4.87
C ASP A 162 7.85 -9.42 -5.70
N PHE A 163 9.09 -9.87 -5.53
CA PHE A 163 10.22 -9.40 -6.32
C PHE A 163 10.11 -9.83 -7.79
N VAL A 164 9.72 -11.09 -8.02
CA VAL A 164 9.52 -11.65 -9.36
C VAL A 164 8.40 -10.91 -10.09
N ASP A 165 7.25 -10.76 -9.43
CA ASP A 165 6.05 -10.14 -10.00
C ASP A 165 6.28 -8.66 -10.31
N LEU A 166 6.86 -7.90 -9.37
CA LEU A 166 7.17 -6.48 -9.58
C LEU A 166 8.24 -6.26 -10.65
N THR A 167 9.24 -7.16 -10.76
CA THR A 167 10.23 -7.07 -11.85
C THR A 167 9.54 -7.26 -13.19
N ALA A 168 8.66 -8.26 -13.32
CA ALA A 168 7.90 -8.50 -14.55
C ALA A 168 7.02 -7.30 -14.90
N GLU A 169 6.31 -6.73 -13.91
CA GLU A 169 5.50 -5.53 -14.08
C GLU A 169 6.35 -4.34 -14.55
N ALA A 170 7.47 -4.07 -13.89
CA ALA A 170 8.38 -2.99 -14.25
C ALA A 170 8.87 -3.16 -15.70
N LEU A 171 9.43 -4.32 -16.05
CA LEU A 171 9.95 -4.61 -17.38
C LEU A 171 8.87 -4.50 -18.48
N ALA A 172 7.64 -4.94 -18.20
CA ALA A 172 6.51 -4.84 -19.12
C ALA A 172 6.05 -3.38 -19.33
N ALA A 173 6.14 -2.53 -18.31
CA ALA A 173 5.80 -1.12 -18.40
C ALA A 173 6.80 -0.30 -19.25
N GLY A 174 8.04 -0.80 -19.39
CA GLY A 174 9.12 -0.08 -20.07
C GLY A 174 9.87 0.89 -19.13
N PRO A 175 10.94 1.54 -19.63
CA PRO A 175 11.72 2.45 -18.82
C PRO A 175 10.92 3.73 -18.51
N VAL A 176 10.85 4.09 -17.22
CA VAL A 176 10.16 5.27 -16.70
C VAL A 176 11.13 6.37 -16.22
N GLY A 177 12.42 6.06 -16.11
CA GLY A 177 13.42 6.98 -15.56
C GLY A 177 13.30 7.10 -14.04
N SER A 178 13.59 8.29 -13.52
CA SER A 178 13.48 8.61 -12.10
C SER A 178 12.42 9.68 -11.87
N GLY A 179 11.74 9.63 -10.73
CA GLY A 179 10.79 10.66 -10.32
C GLY A 179 11.47 11.99 -9.93
N PRO A 180 10.65 13.04 -9.69
CA PRO A 180 11.13 14.41 -9.57
C PRO A 180 11.76 14.76 -8.21
N TYR A 181 11.67 13.86 -7.22
CA TYR A 181 12.12 14.11 -5.86
C TYR A 181 13.52 13.55 -5.59
N VAL A 182 14.22 14.12 -4.61
CA VAL A 182 15.45 13.54 -4.07
C VAL A 182 15.10 12.31 -3.22
N ASP A 183 15.82 11.22 -3.41
CA ASP A 183 15.63 9.98 -2.66
C ASP A 183 15.92 10.19 -1.15
N GLY A 184 15.17 9.47 -0.31
CA GLY A 184 15.39 9.42 1.13
C GLY A 184 14.13 9.57 1.97
N THR A 185 14.36 9.83 3.25
CA THR A 185 13.32 10.00 4.26
C THR A 185 13.16 11.47 4.62
N PHE A 186 11.93 11.97 4.58
CA PHE A 186 11.62 13.36 4.87
C PHE A 186 10.57 13.46 5.97
N TYR A 187 10.72 14.48 6.82
CA TYR A 187 9.81 14.76 7.91
C TYR A 187 9.64 16.26 8.06
N ALA A 188 8.41 16.70 8.25
CA ALA A 188 8.09 18.04 8.71
C ALA A 188 7.04 17.98 9.81
N GLU A 189 7.13 18.93 10.72
CA GLU A 189 6.17 19.14 11.80
C GLU A 189 5.90 20.65 11.93
N ASP A 190 4.69 20.96 12.38
CA ASP A 190 4.32 22.29 12.84
C ASP A 190 5.22 22.76 13.99
N ALA A 191 5.45 24.06 14.11
CA ALA A 191 6.29 24.59 15.18
C ALA A 191 5.59 24.51 16.56
N ASP A 192 4.28 24.72 16.56
CA ASP A 192 3.47 24.86 17.77
C ASP A 192 2.22 23.97 17.67
N TYR A 193 1.63 23.63 18.82
CA TYR A 193 0.32 22.99 18.86
C TYR A 193 -0.75 23.98 18.37
N GLY A 194 -1.65 23.50 17.51
CA GLY A 194 -2.84 24.24 17.12
C GLY A 194 -3.86 24.35 18.26
N ASP A 195 -4.91 25.15 18.05
CA ASP A 195 -5.98 25.36 19.02
C ASP A 195 -6.68 24.05 19.44
N SER A 196 -6.69 23.06 18.54
CA SER A 196 -7.23 21.72 18.79
C SER A 196 -6.39 20.88 19.75
N GLY A 197 -5.19 21.34 20.13
CA GLY A 197 -4.24 20.57 20.93
C GLY A 197 -3.37 19.60 20.14
N TRP A 198 -3.51 19.58 18.82
CA TRP A 198 -2.70 18.76 17.92
C TRP A 198 -1.63 19.61 17.22
N LYS A 199 -0.44 19.04 17.09
CA LYS A 199 0.67 19.55 16.29
C LYS A 199 0.86 18.61 15.11
N GLU A 200 0.51 19.03 13.90
CA GLU A 200 0.50 18.13 12.74
C GLU A 200 1.93 17.86 12.26
N ASN A 201 2.14 16.69 11.68
CA ASN A 201 3.38 16.30 11.03
C ASN A 201 3.13 15.42 9.81
N ALA A 202 4.10 15.40 8.89
CA ALA A 202 4.06 14.56 7.70
C ALA A 202 5.43 13.91 7.48
N SER A 203 5.41 12.61 7.17
CA SER A 203 6.57 11.81 6.82
C SER A 203 6.46 11.29 5.40
N PHE A 204 7.58 11.23 4.68
CA PHE A 204 7.64 10.74 3.30
C PHE A 204 8.84 9.81 3.08
N THR A 205 8.64 8.79 2.24
CA THR A 205 9.70 7.90 1.75
C THR A 205 9.77 8.04 0.24
N VAL A 206 10.94 8.45 -0.28
CA VAL A 206 11.20 8.63 -1.71
C VAL A 206 12.24 7.62 -2.18
N ILE A 207 11.91 6.85 -3.22
CA ILE A 207 12.78 5.82 -3.82
C ILE A 207 12.77 6.01 -5.33
N ASN A 208 13.95 6.03 -5.96
CA ASN A 208 14.14 6.37 -7.38
C ASN A 208 13.44 7.69 -7.78
N GLY A 209 13.42 8.65 -6.87
CA GLY A 209 12.75 9.94 -6.99
C GLY A 209 11.22 9.93 -6.98
N PHE A 210 10.59 8.78 -6.78
CA PHE A 210 9.14 8.67 -6.60
C PHE A 210 8.79 8.63 -5.12
N ILE A 211 7.75 9.35 -4.71
CA ILE A 211 7.13 9.23 -3.39
C ILE A 211 6.48 7.85 -3.33
N VAL A 212 7.03 6.94 -2.51
CA VAL A 212 6.49 5.58 -2.36
C VAL A 212 5.55 5.50 -1.16
N ALA A 213 5.78 6.31 -0.12
CA ALA A 213 4.89 6.42 1.03
C ALA A 213 4.80 7.86 1.53
N ALA A 214 3.59 8.23 1.98
CA ALA A 214 3.29 9.45 2.68
C ALA A 214 2.49 9.11 3.95
N ASN A 215 2.76 9.79 5.05
CA ASN A 215 2.06 9.60 6.31
C ASN A 215 1.83 10.94 6.99
N TRP A 216 0.60 11.43 6.95
CA TRP A 216 0.10 12.58 7.67
C TRP A 216 -0.41 12.14 9.05
N ASN A 217 0.12 12.77 10.09
CA ASN A 217 -0.22 12.48 11.47
C ASN A 217 -0.16 13.76 12.32
N GLY A 218 -0.28 13.63 13.64
CA GLY A 218 -0.10 14.71 14.58
C GLY A 218 0.19 14.22 15.98
N THR A 219 0.91 15.02 16.76
CA THR A 219 1.18 14.77 18.17
C THR A 219 0.21 15.56 19.03
N SER A 220 -0.37 14.94 20.04
CA SER A 220 -1.26 15.59 21.00
C SER A 220 -0.47 16.21 22.16
N LYS A 221 -0.96 17.34 22.69
CA LYS A 221 -0.48 17.89 23.97
C LYS A 221 -1.14 17.23 25.19
N ASP A 222 -2.27 16.57 24.97
CA ASP A 222 -3.18 16.08 26.03
C ASP A 222 -3.14 14.56 26.18
N THR A 223 -2.59 13.83 25.21
CA THR A 223 -2.56 12.35 25.16
C THR A 223 -1.25 11.82 24.58
N ASP A 224 -0.85 10.61 24.97
CA ASP A 224 0.33 9.94 24.40
C ASP A 224 0.07 9.32 23.01
N LYS A 225 -1.19 9.23 22.58
CA LYS A 225 -1.56 8.74 21.24
C LYS A 225 -1.28 9.81 20.19
N ASP A 226 -0.72 9.40 19.05
CA ASP A 226 -0.74 10.21 17.84
C ASP A 226 -2.15 10.29 17.24
N LYS A 227 -2.34 11.23 16.32
CA LYS A 227 -3.65 11.59 15.79
C LYS A 227 -4.29 10.49 14.97
N LYS A 228 -3.47 9.79 14.17
CA LYS A 228 -3.94 8.67 13.35
C LYS A 228 -4.40 7.52 14.24
N THR A 229 -3.60 7.16 15.26
CA THR A 229 -3.98 6.16 16.27
C THR A 229 -5.23 6.56 17.05
N ALA A 230 -5.32 7.81 17.52
CA ALA A 230 -6.52 8.30 18.22
C ALA A 230 -7.78 8.27 17.33
N SER A 231 -7.63 8.53 16.03
CA SER A 231 -8.75 8.44 15.08
C SER A 231 -9.16 7.00 14.79
N ILE A 232 -8.21 6.07 14.65
CA ILE A 232 -8.49 4.64 14.46
C ILE A 232 -9.22 4.06 15.69
N ASP A 233 -8.78 4.43 16.89
CA ASP A 233 -9.38 3.98 18.15
C ASP A 233 -10.75 4.63 18.45
N GLY A 234 -11.14 5.66 17.68
CA GLY A 234 -12.38 6.42 17.87
C GLY A 234 -12.30 7.52 18.93
N ASP A 235 -11.12 7.76 19.50
CA ASP A 235 -10.86 8.84 20.47
C ASP A 235 -10.84 10.23 19.79
N TYR A 236 -10.61 10.27 18.46
CA TYR A 236 -10.75 11.44 17.60
C TYR A 236 -12.00 11.30 16.72
N GLY A 237 -13.18 11.30 17.34
CA GLY A 237 -14.44 10.94 16.68
C GLY A 237 -15.02 12.01 15.73
N MET A 238 -14.56 12.04 14.48
CA MET A 238 -15.14 12.92 13.45
C MET A 238 -16.52 12.46 12.98
N VAL A 239 -16.75 11.14 12.88
CA VAL A 239 -18.06 10.61 12.48
C VAL A 239 -19.03 10.61 13.65
N SER A 240 -18.59 10.04 14.78
CA SER A 240 -19.45 9.85 15.97
C SER A 240 -19.83 11.16 16.67
N ILE A 241 -18.96 12.18 16.65
CA ILE A 241 -19.19 13.48 17.31
C ILE A 241 -19.43 14.59 16.27
N GLY A 242 -18.62 14.62 15.20
CA GLY A 242 -18.62 15.68 14.19
C GLY A 242 -19.62 15.50 13.04
N LYS A 243 -20.28 14.33 12.93
CA LYS A 243 -21.16 13.96 11.80
C LYS A 243 -20.48 14.02 10.43
N ALA A 244 -19.17 13.86 10.38
CA ALA A 244 -18.44 13.66 9.12
C ALA A 244 -18.84 12.33 8.47
N SER A 245 -18.60 12.19 7.16
CA SER A 245 -18.84 10.95 6.41
C SER A 245 -17.82 9.85 6.69
N SER A 246 -16.61 10.24 7.13
CA SER A 246 -15.46 9.35 7.36
C SER A 246 -14.61 9.86 8.51
N GLU A 247 -13.87 8.96 9.15
CA GLU A 247 -12.95 9.34 10.23
C GLU A 247 -11.71 10.06 9.67
N TRP A 248 -10.99 10.79 10.53
CA TRP A 248 -9.84 11.58 10.10
C TRP A 248 -8.76 10.74 9.43
N HIS A 249 -8.43 9.58 9.99
CA HIS A 249 -7.40 8.69 9.44
C HIS A 249 -7.74 8.16 8.04
N GLU A 250 -9.01 7.88 7.76
CA GLU A 250 -9.48 7.43 6.45
C GLU A 250 -9.30 8.54 5.41
N GLN A 251 -9.70 9.77 5.76
CA GLN A 251 -9.57 10.92 4.88
C GLN A 251 -8.10 11.31 4.67
N ALA A 252 -7.25 11.23 5.71
CA ALA A 252 -5.82 11.46 5.60
C ALA A 252 -5.16 10.45 4.65
N ALA A 253 -5.51 9.16 4.75
CA ALA A 253 -5.02 8.11 3.85
C ALA A 253 -5.42 8.35 2.39
N MET A 254 -6.61 8.90 2.13
CA MET A 254 -7.02 9.27 0.76
C MET A 254 -6.12 10.37 0.17
N VAL A 255 -5.76 11.39 0.98
CA VAL A 255 -4.87 12.48 0.54
C VAL A 255 -3.43 11.97 0.35
N GLU A 256 -2.95 11.12 1.25
CA GLU A 256 -1.63 10.47 1.16
C GLU A 256 -1.50 9.65 -0.13
N ASN A 257 -2.48 8.79 -0.41
CA ASN A 257 -2.51 7.97 -1.62
C ASN A 257 -2.62 8.83 -2.88
N PHE A 258 -3.46 9.87 -2.86
CA PHE A 258 -3.56 10.79 -4.00
C PHE A 258 -2.21 11.46 -4.33
N LEU A 259 -1.43 11.85 -3.30
CA LEU A 259 -0.08 12.39 -3.53
C LEU A 259 0.88 11.32 -4.07
N VAL A 260 0.81 10.09 -3.56
CA VAL A 260 1.62 8.95 -4.06
C VAL A 260 1.26 8.62 -5.52
N ASP A 261 0.00 8.72 -5.92
CA ASP A 261 -0.41 8.40 -7.28
C ASP A 261 -0.06 9.52 -8.26
N THR A 262 -0.26 10.77 -7.85
CA THR A 262 -0.05 11.94 -8.73
C THR A 262 1.39 12.44 -8.75
N GLN A 263 2.18 12.13 -7.72
CA GLN A 263 3.55 12.62 -7.55
C GLN A 263 3.66 14.16 -7.61
N SER A 264 2.57 14.88 -7.32
CA SER A 264 2.48 16.32 -7.50
C SER A 264 1.60 16.97 -6.44
N LEU A 265 2.18 17.91 -5.68
CA LEU A 265 1.44 18.72 -4.72
C LEU A 265 0.53 19.76 -5.39
N ASP A 266 0.81 20.11 -6.65
CA ASP A 266 0.01 21.09 -7.40
C ASP A 266 -1.34 20.53 -7.84
N GLU A 267 -1.48 19.20 -7.87
CA GLU A 267 -2.75 18.50 -8.14
C GLU A 267 -3.70 18.53 -6.94
N ILE A 268 -3.21 18.81 -5.73
CA ILE A 268 -4.04 18.99 -4.54
C ILE A 268 -4.50 20.46 -4.47
N THR A 269 -5.40 20.84 -5.37
CA THR A 269 -5.89 22.22 -5.45
C THR A 269 -6.83 22.55 -4.31
N LEU A 270 -6.60 23.67 -3.61
CA LEU A 270 -7.49 24.15 -2.55
C LEU A 270 -8.71 24.88 -3.14
N THR A 271 -9.89 24.60 -2.61
CA THR A 271 -11.17 25.19 -3.06
C THR A 271 -11.55 26.45 -2.30
N ASP A 272 -10.97 26.65 -1.11
CA ASP A 272 -11.21 27.82 -0.28
C ASP A 272 -9.98 28.20 0.57
N ALA A 273 -10.07 29.35 1.25
CA ALA A 273 -9.04 29.85 2.15
C ALA A 273 -8.98 29.07 3.48
N ASP A 274 -9.98 28.25 3.78
CA ASP A 274 -10.02 27.40 4.96
C ASP A 274 -9.17 26.13 4.78
N GLY A 275 -8.78 25.82 3.53
CA GLY A 275 -7.86 24.76 3.17
C GLY A 275 -8.52 23.45 2.75
N HIS A 276 -9.78 23.48 2.30
CA HIS A 276 -10.45 22.29 1.75
C HIS A 276 -10.02 22.00 0.30
N THR A 277 -10.29 20.79 -0.20
CA THR A 277 -10.02 20.38 -1.58
C THR A 277 -11.16 19.52 -2.13
N ASP A 278 -11.46 19.68 -3.42
CA ASP A 278 -12.33 18.78 -4.20
C ASP A 278 -11.51 17.84 -5.10
N ALA A 279 -10.18 17.96 -5.11
CA ALA A 279 -9.31 17.12 -5.94
C ALA A 279 -9.29 15.66 -5.46
N VAL A 280 -9.51 15.44 -4.16
CA VAL A 280 -9.52 14.11 -3.54
C VAL A 280 -10.96 13.77 -3.13
N THR A 281 -11.56 12.83 -3.85
CA THR A 281 -12.96 12.42 -3.60
C THR A 281 -13.10 11.83 -2.18
N GLY A 282 -14.13 12.26 -1.45
CA GLY A 282 -14.43 11.78 -0.10
C GLY A 282 -13.71 12.51 1.04
N VAL A 283 -12.84 13.48 0.71
CA VAL A 283 -12.11 14.28 1.69
C VAL A 283 -12.87 15.56 2.02
N SER A 284 -13.07 15.80 3.31
CA SER A 284 -13.71 16.98 3.90
C SER A 284 -12.86 17.67 4.96
N ILE A 285 -11.74 17.06 5.37
CA ILE A 285 -10.75 17.68 6.25
C ILE A 285 -9.98 18.78 5.52
N LYS A 286 -9.45 19.75 6.30
CA LYS A 286 -8.59 20.81 5.78
C LYS A 286 -7.22 20.24 5.43
N VAL A 287 -6.89 20.16 4.15
CA VAL A 287 -5.64 19.58 3.62
C VAL A 287 -4.51 20.61 3.45
N GLY A 288 -4.81 21.90 3.58
CA GLY A 288 -3.81 22.97 3.39
C GLY A 288 -2.54 22.78 4.21
N ASN A 289 -2.67 22.37 5.48
CA ASN A 289 -1.50 22.13 6.35
C ASN A 289 -0.65 20.95 5.87
N PHE A 290 -1.27 19.86 5.39
CA PHE A 290 -0.54 18.73 4.81
C PHE A 290 0.32 19.17 3.61
N ILE A 291 -0.23 20.02 2.74
CA ILE A 291 0.50 20.58 1.58
C ILE A 291 1.70 21.41 2.06
N GLU A 292 1.53 22.25 3.08
CA GLU A 292 2.61 23.07 3.64
C GLU A 292 3.72 22.21 4.26
N LEU A 293 3.36 21.19 5.04
CA LEU A 293 4.31 20.22 5.60
C LEU A 293 5.05 19.46 4.50
N ALA A 294 4.35 19.01 3.46
CA ALA A 294 4.95 18.34 2.31
C ALA A 294 5.95 19.24 1.57
N LYS A 295 5.60 20.51 1.32
CA LYS A 295 6.50 21.51 0.71
C LYS A 295 7.73 21.79 1.56
N LYS A 296 7.59 21.75 2.90
CA LYS A 296 8.71 21.92 3.84
C LYS A 296 9.63 20.70 3.88
N ALA A 297 9.07 19.49 3.75
CA ALA A 297 9.80 18.23 3.88
C ALA A 297 10.48 17.81 2.56
N LEU A 298 9.71 17.71 1.48
CA LEU A 298 10.13 17.15 0.20
C LEU A 298 11.11 18.08 -0.54
N LYS A 299 12.06 17.48 -1.26
CA LYS A 299 13.06 18.19 -2.05
C LYS A 299 13.00 17.73 -3.49
N LEU A 300 12.94 18.67 -4.42
CA LEU A 300 13.03 18.39 -5.86
C LEU A 300 14.49 18.11 -6.26
N LYS A 301 14.68 17.27 -7.28
CA LYS A 301 15.98 17.01 -7.93
C LYS A 301 16.43 18.19 -8.80
#